data_AF-A0A259TYF0-F1
#
_entry.id   AF-A0A259TYF0-F1
#
_cell.length_a   1.000
_cell.length_b   1.000
_cell.length_c   1.000
_cell.angle_alpha   90.00
_cell.angle_beta   90.00
_cell.angle_gamma   90.00
#
_symmetry.space_group_name_H-M   'P 1'
#
loop_
_entity.id
_entity.type
_entity.pdbx_description
1 polymer ?
#
loop_
_entity_poly.entity_id
_entity_poly.type
_entity_poly.pdbx_seq_one_letter_code
_entity_poly.pdbx_strand_id
1 'polypeptide(L)'
;MAHRLPFFAVLAMASLVATGCSPYNYGYGNDRSGGYYGNDGYNDPYYDDVPVYGNGGYDYGGGYDEGYRDGYRDGYYRGRAYPTYARVRQNTYRVCHGRRTVTLSGRNLDAHLNHGDFFGSCSKQFRDRHERYYRVGRYHTNYKRSVERRRAADRGDRYDDGERRARRDDRNRNVDRNRQDNRARQAREAASRQNRARDSRERQARERASQQREARQRADRQREARQRAAQQRSQREARQRQSRERDARQRATQQREARQRSERQREAQRQSRERDARQREARQRTERQREAREREARQRSERQREAREKQTREREARQRSERQREANRSNQRSRENTRQGRQRNNREAEPEKEERNERSRRSRRGGND
;
A
#
# COMPACT_ATOMS: atom_id res chain seq x y z
N MET A 1 -20.91 -42.12 9.83
CA MET A 1 -20.74 -41.27 11.03
C MET A 1 -19.52 -40.38 10.84
N ALA A 2 -19.67 -39.11 11.21
CA ALA A 2 -18.63 -38.09 11.41
C ALA A 2 -17.90 -37.53 10.17
N HIS A 3 -18.46 -36.41 9.70
CA HIS A 3 -17.86 -35.37 8.87
C HIS A 3 -16.62 -34.72 9.50
N ARG A 4 -15.61 -34.33 8.70
CA ARG A 4 -14.86 -33.06 8.86
C ARG A 4 -14.39 -32.53 7.49
N LEU A 5 -14.96 -31.39 7.10
CA LEU A 5 -14.61 -30.56 5.93
C LEU A 5 -13.45 -29.61 6.28
N PRO A 6 -12.61 -29.19 5.31
CA PRO A 6 -11.61 -28.14 5.52
C PRO A 6 -12.14 -26.73 5.18
N PHE A 7 -11.75 -25.81 6.05
CA PHE A 7 -11.63 -24.36 5.95
C PHE A 7 -11.59 -23.75 4.53
N PHE A 8 -12.52 -22.83 4.25
CA PHE A 8 -12.31 -21.67 3.38
C PHE A 8 -12.88 -20.43 4.07
N ALA A 9 -12.01 -19.65 4.72
CA ALA A 9 -12.32 -18.30 5.18
C ALA A 9 -11.92 -17.32 4.07
N VAL A 10 -12.90 -16.74 3.41
CA VAL A 10 -12.73 -15.68 2.41
C VAL A 10 -12.48 -14.37 3.15
N LEU A 11 -11.28 -13.83 2.94
CA LEU A 11 -10.85 -12.51 3.37
C LEU A 11 -11.34 -11.49 2.33
N ALA A 12 -12.46 -10.83 2.61
CA ALA A 12 -12.94 -9.70 1.80
C ALA A 12 -12.21 -8.42 2.25
N MET A 13 -11.23 -8.02 1.45
CA MET A 13 -10.67 -6.67 1.43
C MET A 13 -11.68 -5.75 0.73
N ALA A 14 -12.27 -4.79 1.47
CA ALA A 14 -13.01 -3.69 0.89
C ALA A 14 -12.33 -2.37 1.27
N SER A 15 -11.95 -1.65 0.24
CA SER A 15 -11.14 -0.44 0.22
C SER A 15 -11.85 0.79 0.79
N LEU A 16 -11.04 1.69 1.32
CA LEU A 16 -11.38 3.08 1.65
C LEU A 16 -12.10 3.81 0.49
N VAL A 17 -13.19 4.50 0.81
CA VAL A 17 -13.51 5.81 0.22
C VAL A 17 -13.84 6.76 1.36
N ALA A 18 -13.06 7.83 1.45
CA ALA A 18 -13.23 8.92 2.39
C ALA A 18 -14.25 9.91 1.83
N THR A 19 -15.31 10.17 2.59
CA THR A 19 -16.12 11.39 2.49
C THR A 19 -16.18 12.01 3.87
N GLY A 20 -15.46 13.12 4.03
CA GLY A 20 -15.57 13.98 5.19
C GLY A 20 -16.89 14.74 5.18
N CYS A 21 -17.48 14.92 6.36
CA CYS A 21 -18.30 16.06 6.78
C CYS A 21 -18.89 15.80 8.17
N SER A 22 -18.35 16.42 9.20
CA SER A 22 -19.04 16.84 10.44
C SER A 22 -18.04 17.55 11.37
N PRO A 23 -18.46 18.42 12.34
CA PRO A 23 -19.81 18.52 12.87
C PRO A 23 -20.35 19.95 13.14
N TYR A 24 -21.67 20.10 13.09
CA TYR A 24 -22.40 21.05 13.93
C TYR A 24 -23.31 20.23 14.85
N ASN A 25 -23.00 20.22 16.14
CA ASN A 25 -23.93 19.75 17.16
C ASN A 25 -23.71 20.58 18.43
N TYR A 26 -24.66 21.49 18.68
CA TYR A 26 -24.72 22.30 19.89
C TYR A 26 -25.51 21.51 20.96
N GLY A 27 -24.77 20.95 21.92
CA GLY A 27 -25.32 20.38 23.14
C GLY A 27 -25.45 21.45 24.22
N TYR A 28 -26.69 21.69 24.65
CA TYR A 28 -27.07 22.47 25.82
C TYR A 28 -26.51 21.86 27.12
N GLY A 29 -26.01 22.71 28.02
CA GLY A 29 -25.62 22.35 29.38
C GLY A 29 -25.44 23.58 30.28
N ASN A 30 -26.32 23.68 31.28
CA ASN A 30 -26.48 24.69 32.34
C ASN A 30 -25.20 25.16 33.07
N ASP A 31 -25.18 26.42 33.57
CA ASP A 31 -25.28 26.72 35.02
C ASP A 31 -25.00 28.20 35.40
N ARG A 32 -25.95 28.76 36.16
CA ARG A 32 -25.90 29.72 37.30
C ARG A 32 -25.04 31.02 37.36
N SER A 33 -25.72 32.03 37.94
CA SER A 33 -25.27 33.27 38.63
C SER A 33 -25.12 34.50 37.72
N GLY A 34 -25.65 35.69 38.00
CA GLY A 34 -26.35 36.26 39.16
C GLY A 34 -26.06 37.78 39.16
N GLY A 35 -27.04 38.64 39.45
CA GLY A 35 -26.78 40.02 39.93
C GLY A 35 -27.28 41.20 39.08
N TYR A 36 -28.46 41.70 39.45
CA TYR A 36 -28.91 43.10 39.54
C TYR A 36 -27.95 44.25 39.16
N TYR A 37 -28.45 45.24 38.40
CA TYR A 37 -28.77 46.60 38.89
C TYR A 37 -29.63 47.35 37.85
N GLY A 38 -30.78 47.84 38.28
CA GLY A 38 -31.68 48.70 37.49
C GLY A 38 -31.17 50.15 37.43
N ASN A 39 -31.60 50.87 36.40
CA ASN A 39 -31.43 52.31 36.32
C ASN A 39 -32.76 52.91 35.83
N ASP A 40 -33.45 53.52 36.78
CA ASP A 40 -34.74 54.17 36.59
C ASP A 40 -34.58 55.49 35.83
N GLY A 41 -35.48 55.71 34.87
CA GLY A 41 -35.58 56.94 34.08
C GLY A 41 -36.18 58.08 34.89
N TYR A 42 -35.52 59.25 34.81
CA TYR A 42 -36.09 60.53 35.16
C TYR A 42 -36.66 61.18 33.89
N ASN A 43 -37.98 61.34 33.84
CA ASN A 43 -38.70 62.23 32.93
C ASN A 43 -38.78 63.62 33.59
N ASP A 44 -38.34 64.65 32.87
CA ASP A 44 -38.58 66.06 33.23
C ASP A 44 -39.34 66.75 32.08
N PRO A 45 -40.62 67.13 32.25
CA PRO A 45 -41.43 67.73 31.20
C PRO A 45 -41.68 69.22 31.46
N TYR A 46 -40.73 70.10 31.10
CA TYR A 46 -41.00 71.55 31.07
C TYR A 46 -40.02 72.26 30.12
N TYR A 47 -40.30 72.26 28.82
CA TYR A 47 -39.94 73.31 27.86
C TYR A 47 -40.65 73.05 26.52
N ASP A 48 -41.94 73.40 26.46
CA ASP A 48 -42.64 73.68 25.22
C ASP A 48 -42.69 75.20 25.01
N ASP A 49 -42.72 75.62 23.74
CA ASP A 49 -42.85 76.98 23.19
C ASP A 49 -41.56 77.71 22.75
N VAL A 50 -41.00 77.25 21.62
CA VAL A 50 -40.30 78.13 20.67
C VAL A 50 -40.78 77.83 19.24
N PRO A 51 -41.33 78.80 18.48
CA PRO A 51 -41.73 78.57 17.11
C PRO A 51 -40.49 78.50 16.20
N VAL A 52 -40.18 77.30 15.71
CA VAL A 52 -39.13 77.07 14.70
C VAL A 52 -39.70 77.40 13.32
N TYR A 53 -39.25 78.53 12.77
CA TYR A 53 -39.32 78.78 11.34
C TYR A 53 -38.40 77.79 10.62
N GLY A 54 -38.99 76.99 9.73
CA GLY A 54 -38.30 75.97 8.98
C GLY A 54 -37.21 76.51 8.06
N ASN A 55 -36.13 75.74 7.95
CA ASN A 55 -35.31 75.73 6.75
C ASN A 55 -34.61 74.38 6.59
N GLY A 56 -34.93 73.73 5.46
CA GLY A 56 -34.04 72.91 4.63
C GLY A 56 -33.18 71.86 5.33
N GLY A 57 -33.61 70.59 5.24
CA GLY A 57 -32.82 69.44 5.63
C GLY A 57 -31.49 69.28 4.90
N TYR A 58 -30.55 68.63 5.56
CA TYR A 58 -29.49 67.86 4.94
C TYR A 58 -29.21 66.63 5.81
N ASP A 59 -29.35 65.48 5.16
CA ASP A 59 -29.04 64.13 5.62
C ASP A 59 -27.50 63.96 5.71
N TYR A 60 -27.00 63.54 6.86
CA TYR A 60 -25.63 63.05 7.04
C TYR A 60 -25.66 61.77 7.87
N GLY A 61 -26.02 60.66 7.21
CA GLY A 61 -25.58 59.33 7.61
C GLY A 61 -24.08 59.16 7.32
N GLY A 62 -23.26 59.19 8.36
CA GLY A 62 -21.83 58.89 8.28
C GLY A 62 -21.42 58.10 9.52
N GLY A 63 -21.31 56.78 9.39
CA GLY A 63 -20.80 55.88 10.41
C GLY A 63 -19.31 56.11 10.66
N TYR A 64 -18.94 56.10 11.94
CA TYR A 64 -17.56 56.22 12.39
C TYR A 64 -16.96 54.81 12.52
N ASP A 65 -16.07 54.45 11.60
CA ASP A 65 -15.07 53.40 11.79
C ASP A 65 -13.69 54.08 11.69
N GLU A 66 -13.08 54.40 12.83
CA GLU A 66 -11.68 54.82 12.90
C GLU A 66 -10.88 53.79 13.70
N GLY A 67 -10.39 52.79 12.98
CA GLY A 67 -9.14 52.12 13.28
C GLY A 67 -8.14 52.46 12.18
N TYR A 68 -7.26 53.44 12.41
CA TYR A 68 -6.07 53.60 11.55
C TYR A 68 -4.84 53.97 12.38
N ARG A 69 -3.90 53.03 12.39
CA ARG A 69 -2.55 53.13 12.92
C ARG A 69 -1.60 52.80 11.76
N ASP A 70 -0.52 53.56 11.68
CA ASP A 70 0.69 53.38 10.86
C ASP A 70 0.69 53.94 9.42
N GLY A 71 1.16 55.19 9.32
CA GLY A 71 2.45 55.55 8.72
C GLY A 71 2.69 55.27 7.24
N TYR A 72 2.73 56.33 6.41
CA TYR A 72 3.64 56.40 5.27
C TYR A 72 4.05 57.84 4.95
N ARG A 73 5.32 57.95 4.55
CA ARG A 73 6.11 59.13 4.23
C ARG A 73 6.08 59.36 2.71
N ASP A 74 6.16 60.64 2.32
CA ASP A 74 6.52 61.17 1.00
C ASP A 74 5.51 61.14 -0.17
N GLY A 75 5.35 62.32 -0.79
CA GLY A 75 5.30 62.42 -2.26
C GLY A 75 4.04 63.03 -2.90
N TYR A 76 4.11 64.35 -3.17
CA TYR A 76 3.54 65.05 -4.34
C TYR A 76 2.15 64.64 -4.88
N TYR A 77 1.16 65.54 -4.75
CA TYR A 77 0.21 65.80 -5.84
C TYR A 77 -0.26 67.27 -5.87
N ARG A 78 -0.14 67.85 -7.08
CA ARG A 78 -0.56 69.18 -7.51
C ARG A 78 -2.08 69.34 -7.48
N GLY A 79 -2.51 70.52 -7.00
CA GLY A 79 -3.47 71.41 -7.67
C GLY A 79 -4.94 70.96 -7.76
N ARG A 80 -5.81 71.67 -7.03
CA ARG A 80 -7.11 72.13 -7.54
C ARG A 80 -7.73 73.21 -6.64
N ALA A 81 -7.90 74.38 -7.25
CA ALA A 81 -8.99 75.34 -7.14
C ALA A 81 -9.54 75.75 -5.75
N TYR A 82 -9.16 76.95 -5.33
CA TYR A 82 -10.02 77.82 -4.54
C TYR A 82 -11.24 78.27 -5.38
N PRO A 83 -12.44 78.38 -4.77
CA PRO A 83 -13.42 79.35 -5.20
C PRO A 83 -13.55 80.47 -4.15
N THR A 84 -12.92 81.60 -4.48
CA THR A 84 -13.53 82.94 -4.58
C THR A 84 -14.92 83.19 -3.98
N TYR A 85 -14.93 84.16 -3.05
CA TYR A 85 -15.98 85.18 -2.78
C TYR A 85 -17.44 84.72 -2.57
N ALA A 86 -17.76 84.34 -1.33
CA ALA A 86 -19.10 84.58 -0.81
C ALA A 86 -19.14 85.98 -0.18
N ARG A 87 -19.79 86.95 -0.87
CA ARG A 87 -20.15 88.26 -0.29
C ARG A 87 -20.90 88.02 1.01
N VAL A 88 -20.27 88.31 2.14
CA VAL A 88 -20.98 88.45 3.42
C VAL A 88 -21.95 89.61 3.23
N ARG A 89 -23.24 89.32 3.01
CA ARG A 89 -24.30 90.30 3.22
C ARG A 89 -24.12 90.75 4.66
N GLN A 90 -23.63 91.97 4.87
CA GLN A 90 -23.55 92.52 6.21
C GLN A 90 -24.99 92.61 6.71
N ASN A 91 -25.35 91.72 7.63
CA ASN A 91 -26.64 91.80 8.31
C ASN A 91 -26.62 93.10 9.11
N THR A 92 -27.29 94.12 8.56
CA THR A 92 -27.50 95.40 9.23
C THR A 92 -28.82 95.35 9.96
N TYR A 93 -28.78 95.65 11.25
CA TYR A 93 -29.91 95.64 12.16
C TYR A 93 -30.24 97.08 12.55
N ARG A 94 -31.54 97.40 12.60
CA ARG A 94 -32.00 98.70 13.08
C ARG A 94 -32.25 98.58 14.58
N VAL A 95 -31.70 99.48 15.36
CA VAL A 95 -31.81 99.48 16.82
C VAL A 95 -32.19 100.90 17.27
N CYS A 96 -33.10 101.01 18.24
CA CYS A 96 -33.48 102.26 18.86
C CYS A 96 -32.50 102.61 19.98
N HIS A 97 -31.63 103.57 19.73
CA HIS A 97 -30.62 104.08 20.66
C HIS A 97 -30.89 105.55 20.96
N GLY A 98 -31.10 105.90 22.23
CA GLY A 98 -31.23 107.31 22.64
C GLY A 98 -32.31 108.10 21.87
N ARG A 99 -33.47 107.48 21.61
CA ARG A 99 -34.61 108.04 20.83
C ARG A 99 -34.39 108.17 19.31
N ARG A 100 -33.29 107.65 18.77
CA ARG A 100 -33.01 107.62 17.32
C ARG A 100 -32.88 106.19 16.82
N THR A 101 -33.36 105.93 15.61
CA THR A 101 -33.14 104.63 14.97
C THR A 101 -31.76 104.66 14.31
N VAL A 102 -30.87 103.80 14.77
CA VAL A 102 -29.52 103.63 14.22
C VAL A 102 -29.44 102.28 13.53
N THR A 103 -28.83 102.22 12.35
CA THR A 103 -28.59 100.98 11.62
C THR A 103 -27.16 100.53 11.87
N LEU A 104 -26.96 99.31 12.37
CA LEU A 104 -25.69 98.80 12.86
C LEU A 104 -25.40 97.43 12.26
N SER A 105 -24.12 97.08 12.07
CA SER A 105 -23.74 95.71 11.67
C SER A 105 -23.89 94.72 12.83
N GLY A 106 -24.18 93.44 12.55
CA GLY A 106 -24.37 92.39 13.57
C GLY A 106 -23.31 92.28 14.66
N ARG A 107 -22.03 92.61 14.38
CA ARG A 107 -20.97 92.60 15.40
C ARG A 107 -21.20 93.59 16.55
N ASN A 108 -21.96 94.65 16.31
CA ASN A 108 -22.25 95.68 17.31
C ASN A 108 -23.64 95.49 17.93
N LEU A 109 -24.43 94.52 17.46
CA LEU A 109 -25.80 94.35 17.93
C LEU A 109 -25.83 93.96 19.42
N ASP A 110 -25.04 92.96 19.82
CA ASP A 110 -25.02 92.49 21.21
C ASP A 110 -24.53 93.56 22.18
N ALA A 111 -23.56 94.37 21.79
CA ALA A 111 -23.08 95.48 22.62
C ALA A 111 -24.18 96.53 22.84
N HIS A 112 -24.94 96.86 21.79
CA HIS A 112 -26.05 97.82 21.89
C HIS A 112 -27.22 97.26 22.70
N LEU A 113 -27.60 96.00 22.49
CA LEU A 113 -28.66 95.34 23.27
C LEU A 113 -28.29 95.21 24.76
N ASN A 114 -27.03 94.87 25.08
CA ASN A 114 -26.56 94.75 26.47
C ASN A 114 -26.50 96.08 27.22
N HIS A 115 -26.33 97.20 26.51
CA HIS A 115 -26.37 98.54 27.09
C HIS A 115 -27.80 99.09 27.23
N GLY A 116 -28.82 98.35 26.76
CA GLY A 116 -30.24 98.68 26.95
C GLY A 116 -30.91 99.29 25.72
N ASP A 117 -30.30 99.18 24.54
CA ASP A 117 -30.96 99.53 23.29
C ASP A 117 -31.94 98.44 22.86
N PHE A 118 -32.96 98.82 22.08
CA PHE A 118 -34.01 97.90 21.66
C PHE A 118 -33.95 97.62 20.17
N PHE A 119 -34.09 96.35 19.80
CA PHE A 119 -34.16 95.94 18.40
C PHE A 119 -35.39 96.57 17.71
N GLY A 120 -35.19 97.19 16.55
CA GLY A 120 -36.22 97.88 15.76
C GLY A 120 -36.05 99.42 15.70
N SER A 121 -36.96 100.08 14.98
CA SER A 121 -37.00 101.54 14.88
C SER A 121 -37.70 102.19 16.08
N CYS A 122 -37.25 103.39 16.49
CA CYS A 122 -37.84 104.14 17.60
C CYS A 122 -39.27 104.63 17.30
N SER A 123 -40.27 103.78 17.56
CA SER A 123 -41.68 104.20 17.61
C SER A 123 -41.94 105.05 18.86
N LYS A 124 -43.03 105.83 18.86
CA LYS A 124 -43.46 106.63 20.04
C LYS A 124 -43.63 105.72 21.27
N GLN A 125 -44.18 104.53 21.06
CA GLN A 125 -44.41 103.53 22.10
C GLN A 125 -43.11 103.01 22.74
N PHE A 126 -42.03 102.86 21.96
CA PHE A 126 -40.71 102.45 22.48
C PHE A 126 -39.97 103.60 23.19
N ARG A 127 -40.16 104.85 22.75
CA ARG A 127 -39.64 106.03 23.46
C ARG A 127 -40.22 106.15 24.87
N ASP A 128 -41.53 105.95 25.00
CA ASP A 128 -42.21 106.03 26.30
C ASP A 128 -41.80 104.88 27.24
N ARG A 129 -41.48 103.70 26.69
CA ARG A 129 -41.00 102.54 27.44
C ARG A 129 -39.55 102.73 27.92
N HIS A 130 -38.67 103.26 27.07
CA HIS A 130 -37.29 103.60 27.44
C HIS A 130 -37.24 104.69 28.51
N GLU A 131 -38.10 105.71 28.42
CA GLU A 131 -38.21 106.75 29.44
C GLU A 131 -38.72 106.18 30.78
N ARG A 132 -39.63 105.21 30.76
CA ARG A 132 -40.06 104.49 31.97
C ARG A 132 -38.94 103.64 32.58
N TYR A 133 -38.12 102.98 31.76
CA TYR A 133 -37.01 102.15 32.22
C TYR A 133 -35.90 102.98 32.90
N TYR A 134 -35.57 104.15 32.35
CA TYR A 134 -34.53 105.04 32.90
C TYR A 134 -35.03 106.01 33.97
N ARG A 135 -36.34 106.31 34.04
CA ARG A 135 -36.93 107.13 35.13
C ARG A 135 -37.02 106.35 36.44
N VAL A 136 -37.11 105.02 36.40
CA VAL A 136 -37.04 104.17 37.61
C VAL A 136 -35.56 103.84 37.87
N GLY A 137 -34.83 104.79 38.44
CA GLY A 137 -33.40 104.69 38.77
C GLY A 137 -33.07 103.49 39.68
N ARG A 138 -32.89 102.31 39.08
CA ARG A 138 -32.45 101.07 39.76
C ARG A 138 -30.99 100.70 39.45
N TYR A 139 -30.23 101.60 38.82
CA TYR A 139 -28.80 101.40 38.51
C TYR A 139 -27.84 102.09 39.50
N HIS A 140 -28.31 102.99 40.37
CA HIS A 140 -27.43 103.63 41.36
C HIS A 140 -27.30 102.90 42.71
N THR A 141 -28.20 101.97 43.04
CA THR A 141 -28.15 101.23 44.32
C THR A 141 -27.26 99.98 44.26
N ASN A 142 -27.10 99.35 43.09
CA ASN A 142 -26.23 98.17 42.94
C ASN A 142 -24.75 98.53 42.82
N TYR A 143 -24.39 99.66 42.20
CA TYR A 143 -23.00 100.12 42.16
C TYR A 143 -22.51 100.58 43.54
N LYS A 144 -23.33 101.32 44.30
CA LYS A 144 -22.99 101.66 45.69
C LYS A 144 -22.91 100.42 46.59
N ARG A 145 -23.82 99.44 46.48
CA ARG A 145 -23.71 98.16 47.21
C ARG A 145 -22.53 97.30 46.80
N SER A 146 -22.10 97.33 45.53
CA SER A 146 -20.93 96.56 45.09
C SER A 146 -19.61 97.20 45.52
N VAL A 147 -19.54 98.53 45.51
CA VAL A 147 -18.39 99.29 46.02
C VAL A 147 -18.32 99.22 47.54
N GLU A 148 -19.44 99.27 48.26
CA GLU A 148 -19.46 99.06 49.71
C GLU A 148 -19.18 97.61 50.10
N ARG A 149 -19.63 96.60 49.34
CA ARG A 149 -19.21 95.21 49.55
C ARG A 149 -17.71 95.00 49.33
N ARG A 150 -17.11 95.64 48.31
CA ARG A 150 -15.64 95.60 48.12
C ARG A 150 -14.90 96.32 49.24
N ARG A 151 -15.38 97.48 49.69
CA ARG A 151 -14.79 98.23 50.82
C ARG A 151 -15.02 97.58 52.19
N ALA A 152 -16.04 96.73 52.33
CA ALA A 152 -16.28 95.90 53.51
C ALA A 152 -15.40 94.63 53.49
N ALA A 153 -15.27 93.98 52.33
CA ALA A 153 -14.34 92.87 52.10
C ALA A 153 -12.87 93.29 52.39
N ASP A 154 -12.43 94.43 51.86
CA ASP A 154 -11.08 94.96 52.10
C ASP A 154 -10.78 95.30 53.57
N ARG A 155 -11.82 95.53 54.40
CA ARG A 155 -11.68 95.86 55.83
C ARG A 155 -11.84 94.66 56.77
N GLY A 156 -12.47 93.56 56.34
CA GLY A 156 -12.71 92.36 57.15
C GLY A 156 -11.85 91.15 56.78
N ASP A 157 -11.34 91.05 55.56
CA ASP A 157 -10.80 89.78 55.05
C ASP A 157 -9.31 89.54 55.34
N ARG A 158 -8.60 90.54 55.90
CA ARG A 158 -7.14 90.43 56.09
C ARG A 158 -6.72 89.44 57.19
N TYR A 159 -7.64 89.03 58.07
CA TYR A 159 -7.39 88.04 59.14
C TYR A 159 -8.02 86.65 58.89
N ASP A 160 -8.97 86.50 57.95
CA ASP A 160 -9.62 85.21 57.60
C ASP A 160 -8.97 84.55 56.36
N ASP A 161 -8.28 85.33 55.52
CA ASP A 161 -7.57 84.82 54.34
C ASP A 161 -6.42 83.84 54.65
N GLY A 162 -5.77 83.99 55.80
CA GLY A 162 -4.68 83.09 56.21
C GLY A 162 -5.17 81.67 56.48
N GLU A 163 -6.28 81.52 57.21
CA GLU A 163 -6.86 80.22 57.55
C GLU A 163 -7.47 79.54 56.31
N ARG A 164 -8.08 80.32 55.42
CA ARG A 164 -8.60 79.81 54.13
C ARG A 164 -7.48 79.31 53.21
N ARG A 165 -6.34 80.00 53.17
CA ARG A 165 -5.14 79.54 52.44
C ARG A 165 -4.60 78.25 53.05
N ALA A 166 -4.44 78.17 54.37
CA ALA A 166 -3.99 76.95 55.04
C ALA A 166 -4.92 75.74 54.77
N ARG A 167 -6.25 75.93 54.86
CA ARG A 167 -7.24 74.88 54.53
C ARG A 167 -7.20 74.48 53.05
N ARG A 168 -6.93 75.43 52.14
CA ARG A 168 -6.76 75.14 50.71
C ARG A 168 -5.47 74.35 50.46
N ASP A 169 -4.37 74.71 51.11
CA ASP A 169 -3.09 74.02 50.97
C ASP A 169 -3.16 72.60 51.54
N ASP A 170 -3.82 72.39 52.68
CA ASP A 170 -4.05 71.06 53.25
C ASP A 170 -4.95 70.20 52.33
N ARG A 171 -5.98 70.80 51.72
CA ARG A 171 -6.80 70.13 50.71
C ARG A 171 -5.97 69.74 49.49
N ASN A 172 -5.12 70.63 49.00
CA ASN A 172 -4.24 70.35 47.87
C ASN A 172 -3.24 69.24 48.20
N ARG A 173 -2.62 69.26 49.39
CA ARG A 173 -1.74 68.17 49.86
C ARG A 173 -2.46 66.83 49.94
N ASN A 174 -3.71 66.80 50.41
CA ASN A 174 -4.51 65.58 50.45
C ASN A 174 -4.87 65.08 49.04
N VAL A 175 -5.17 65.98 48.10
CA VAL A 175 -5.40 65.63 46.69
C VAL A 175 -4.14 65.04 46.06
N ASP A 176 -2.97 65.62 46.32
CA ASP A 176 -1.71 65.12 45.77
C ASP A 176 -1.30 63.78 46.40
N ARG A 177 -1.53 63.58 47.72
CA ARG A 177 -1.35 62.28 48.38
C ARG A 177 -2.26 61.22 47.75
N ASN A 178 -3.54 61.51 47.56
CA ASN A 178 -4.48 60.59 46.91
C ASN A 178 -4.08 60.26 45.47
N ARG A 179 -3.53 61.23 44.72
CA ARG A 179 -2.99 61.00 43.37
C ARG A 179 -1.77 60.08 43.41
N GLN A 180 -0.85 60.28 44.36
CA GLN A 180 0.31 59.42 44.53
C GLN A 180 -0.10 58.00 44.91
N ASP A 181 -1.05 57.83 45.83
CA ASP A 181 -1.58 56.53 46.24
C ASP A 181 -2.26 55.81 45.08
N ASN A 182 -3.06 56.51 44.27
CA ASN A 182 -3.69 55.94 43.08
C ASN A 182 -2.66 55.52 42.03
N ARG A 183 -1.61 56.32 41.79
CA ARG A 183 -0.50 55.94 40.90
C ARG A 183 0.24 54.71 41.43
N ALA A 184 0.49 54.64 42.73
CA ALA A 184 1.15 53.49 43.36
C ALA A 184 0.29 52.22 43.24
N ARG A 185 -1.03 52.32 43.43
CA ARG A 185 -1.97 51.20 43.22
C ARG A 185 -1.96 50.73 41.77
N GLN A 186 -2.07 51.64 40.81
CA GLN A 186 -2.02 51.31 39.38
C GLN A 186 -0.69 50.66 39.00
N ALA A 187 0.44 51.14 39.52
CA ALA A 187 1.76 50.56 39.28
C ALA A 187 1.86 49.12 39.84
N ARG A 188 1.35 48.88 41.06
CA ARG A 188 1.32 47.52 41.66
C ARG A 188 0.42 46.57 40.86
N GLU A 189 -0.73 47.04 40.40
CA GLU A 189 -1.61 46.24 39.55
C GLU A 189 -0.97 45.92 38.20
N ALA A 190 -0.33 46.90 37.56
CA ALA A 190 0.38 46.68 36.30
C ALA A 190 1.52 45.67 36.47
N ALA A 191 2.32 45.80 37.53
CA ALA A 191 3.38 44.83 37.85
C ALA A 191 2.82 43.43 38.13
N SER A 192 1.71 43.32 38.87
CA SER A 192 1.03 42.05 39.14
C SER A 192 0.52 41.39 37.85
N ARG A 193 -0.09 42.17 36.94
CA ARG A 193 -0.53 41.68 35.62
C ARG A 193 0.65 41.18 34.77
N GLN A 194 1.77 41.91 34.77
CA GLN A 194 2.98 41.49 34.06
C GLN A 194 3.57 40.19 34.61
N ASN A 195 3.64 40.06 35.93
CA ASN A 195 4.13 38.83 36.58
C ASN A 195 3.23 37.64 36.25
N ARG A 196 1.90 37.79 36.34
CA ARG A 196 0.96 36.73 35.94
C ARG A 196 1.10 36.35 34.47
N ALA A 197 1.29 37.32 33.58
CA ALA A 197 1.51 37.06 32.17
C ALA A 197 2.84 36.32 31.92
N ARG A 198 3.90 36.67 32.65
CA ARG A 198 5.19 35.96 32.58
C ARG A 198 5.07 34.53 33.07
N ASP A 199 4.44 34.30 34.21
CA ASP A 199 4.22 32.96 34.78
C ASP A 199 3.38 32.09 33.84
N SER A 200 2.33 32.66 33.23
CA SER A 200 1.50 31.96 32.25
C SER A 200 2.32 31.54 31.02
N ARG A 201 3.15 32.44 30.47
CA ARG A 201 4.04 32.12 29.34
C ARG A 201 5.06 31.06 29.70
N GLU A 202 5.62 31.12 30.90
CA GLU A 202 6.59 30.14 31.37
C GLU A 202 5.97 28.75 31.54
N ARG A 203 4.76 28.67 32.11
CA ARG A 203 4.01 27.40 32.20
C ARG A 203 3.74 26.82 30.81
N GLN A 204 3.25 27.62 29.87
CA GLN A 204 3.03 27.18 28.49
C GLN A 204 4.33 26.71 27.81
N ALA A 205 5.45 27.40 28.05
CA ALA A 205 6.74 26.99 27.51
C ALA A 205 7.20 25.65 28.09
N ARG A 206 7.04 25.43 29.40
CA ARG A 206 7.35 24.15 30.06
C ARG A 206 6.47 23.01 29.55
N GLU A 207 5.18 23.24 29.38
CA GLU A 207 4.24 22.26 28.82
C GLU A 207 4.62 21.86 27.39
N ARG A 208 4.90 22.85 26.51
CA ARG A 208 5.37 22.59 25.14
C ARG A 208 6.68 21.79 25.12
N ALA A 209 7.62 22.13 26.00
CA ALA A 209 8.87 21.39 26.12
C ALA A 209 8.65 19.94 26.58
N SER A 210 7.72 19.71 27.52
CA SER A 210 7.34 18.37 27.97
C SER A 210 6.71 17.55 26.84
N GLN A 211 5.74 18.12 26.14
CA GLN A 211 5.09 17.47 24.99
C GLN A 211 6.10 17.13 23.88
N GLN A 212 7.06 18.02 23.62
CA GLN A 212 8.09 17.77 22.62
C GLN A 212 9.04 16.63 23.05
N ARG A 213 9.39 16.53 24.34
CA ARG A 213 10.20 15.43 24.88
C ARG A 213 9.45 14.10 24.77
N GLU A 214 8.17 14.06 25.13
CA GLU A 214 7.34 12.87 24.98
C GLU A 214 7.20 12.43 23.52
N ALA A 215 6.98 13.38 22.61
CA ALA A 215 6.88 13.10 21.18
C ALA A 215 8.17 12.48 20.63
N ARG A 216 9.34 13.02 21.02
CA ARG A 216 10.66 12.46 20.67
C ARG A 216 10.82 11.04 21.22
N GLN A 217 10.53 10.81 22.50
CA GLN A 217 10.62 9.47 23.10
C GLN A 217 9.69 8.45 22.42
N ARG A 218 8.49 8.86 22.00
CA ARG A 218 7.56 7.99 21.25
C ARG A 218 8.14 7.65 19.88
N ALA A 219 8.71 8.63 19.18
CA ALA A 219 9.35 8.43 17.89
C ALA A 219 10.56 7.47 17.99
N ASP A 220 11.41 7.63 19.01
CA ASP A 220 12.56 6.75 19.24
C ASP A 220 12.11 5.32 19.54
N ARG A 221 11.13 5.14 20.44
CA ARG A 221 10.53 3.82 20.73
C ARG A 221 9.95 3.16 19.48
N GLN A 222 9.28 3.93 18.61
CA GLN A 222 8.74 3.41 17.36
C GLN A 222 9.85 3.01 16.38
N ARG A 223 10.95 3.78 16.32
CA ARG A 223 12.11 3.46 15.48
C ARG A 223 12.80 2.17 15.94
N GLU A 224 13.02 2.01 17.24
CA GLU A 224 13.58 0.78 17.81
C GLU A 224 12.68 -0.43 17.54
N ALA A 225 11.36 -0.29 17.72
CA ALA A 225 10.40 -1.36 17.44
C ALA A 225 10.45 -1.80 15.97
N ARG A 226 10.52 -0.83 15.03
CA ARG A 226 10.67 -1.11 13.59
C ARG A 226 11.98 -1.83 13.28
N GLN A 227 13.10 -1.42 13.89
CA GLN A 227 14.39 -2.07 13.70
C GLN A 227 14.38 -3.52 14.22
N ARG A 228 13.82 -3.76 15.41
CA ARG A 228 13.68 -5.11 15.97
C ARG A 228 12.80 -6.00 15.08
N ALA A 229 11.68 -5.47 14.58
CA ALA A 229 10.80 -6.20 13.67
C ALA A 229 11.52 -6.56 12.35
N ALA A 230 12.29 -5.64 11.78
CA ALA A 230 13.09 -5.88 10.57
C ALA A 230 14.16 -6.97 10.80
N GLN A 231 14.88 -6.92 11.92
CA GLN A 231 15.87 -7.94 12.29
C GLN A 231 15.22 -9.33 12.46
N GLN A 232 14.09 -9.41 13.15
CA GLN A 232 13.36 -10.68 13.31
C GLN A 232 12.88 -11.23 11.97
N ARG A 233 12.39 -10.39 11.07
CA ARG A 233 11.97 -10.80 9.72
C ARG A 233 13.15 -11.36 8.92
N SER A 234 14.28 -10.66 8.93
CA SER A 234 15.52 -11.12 8.28
C SER A 234 15.99 -12.46 8.82
N GLN A 235 15.94 -12.68 10.14
CA GLN A 235 16.32 -13.96 10.75
C GLN A 235 15.37 -15.10 10.34
N ARG A 236 14.05 -14.83 10.29
CA ARG A 236 13.05 -15.83 9.84
C ARG A 236 13.28 -16.19 8.37
N GLU A 237 13.52 -15.21 7.51
CA GLU A 237 13.80 -15.44 6.09
C GLU A 237 15.11 -16.24 5.90
N ALA A 238 16.17 -15.95 6.66
CA ALA A 238 17.41 -16.72 6.63
C ALA A 238 17.22 -18.18 7.05
N ARG A 239 16.49 -18.44 8.16
CA ARG A 239 16.15 -19.80 8.60
C ARG A 239 15.32 -20.55 7.56
N GLN A 240 14.37 -19.88 6.92
CA GLN A 240 13.53 -20.47 5.89
C GLN A 240 14.34 -20.83 4.63
N ARG A 241 15.26 -19.95 4.20
CA ARG A 241 16.19 -20.25 3.10
C ARG A 241 17.06 -21.47 3.42
N GLN A 242 17.63 -21.53 4.62
CA GLN A 242 18.45 -22.67 5.04
C GLN A 242 17.65 -23.99 5.07
N SER A 243 16.39 -23.95 5.53
CA SER A 243 15.51 -25.12 5.51
C SER A 243 15.24 -25.60 4.09
N ARG A 244 14.88 -24.68 3.19
CA ARG A 244 14.63 -25.01 1.77
C ARG A 244 15.86 -25.60 1.09
N GLU A 245 17.05 -25.09 1.42
CA GLU A 245 18.30 -25.62 0.87
C GLU A 245 18.59 -27.04 1.38
N ARG A 246 18.35 -27.32 2.67
CA ARG A 246 18.49 -28.69 3.22
C ARG A 246 17.51 -29.65 2.55
N ASP A 247 16.26 -29.25 2.38
CA ASP A 247 15.24 -30.08 1.72
C ASP A 247 15.60 -30.35 0.25
N ALA A 248 16.09 -29.34 -0.47
CA ALA A 248 16.55 -29.49 -1.85
C ALA A 248 17.76 -30.45 -1.95
N ARG A 249 18.74 -30.33 -1.05
CA ARG A 249 19.89 -31.24 -0.98
C ARG A 249 19.44 -32.67 -0.68
N GLN A 250 18.54 -32.88 0.28
CA GLN A 250 18.01 -34.22 0.59
C GLN A 250 17.28 -34.85 -0.61
N ARG A 251 16.41 -34.08 -1.29
CA ARG A 251 15.71 -34.56 -2.49
C ARG A 251 16.69 -34.92 -3.61
N ALA A 252 17.74 -34.13 -3.81
CA ALA A 252 18.78 -34.42 -4.80
C ALA A 252 19.53 -35.71 -4.48
N THR A 253 19.87 -35.95 -3.21
CA THR A 253 20.51 -37.20 -2.77
C THR A 253 19.59 -38.41 -2.99
N GLN A 254 18.32 -38.32 -2.57
CA GLN A 254 17.34 -39.39 -2.79
C GLN A 254 17.16 -39.72 -4.29
N GLN A 255 17.11 -38.70 -5.15
CA GLN A 255 17.05 -38.93 -6.60
C GLN A 255 18.30 -39.62 -7.15
N ARG A 256 19.50 -39.26 -6.68
CA ARG A 256 20.74 -39.92 -7.09
C ARG A 256 20.75 -41.39 -6.65
N GLU A 257 20.35 -41.68 -5.42
CA GLU A 257 20.25 -43.06 -4.92
C GLU A 257 19.23 -43.88 -5.71
N ALA A 258 18.05 -43.31 -6.01
CA ALA A 258 17.03 -43.98 -6.82
C ALA A 258 17.54 -44.29 -8.24
N ARG A 259 18.25 -43.36 -8.88
CA ARG A 259 18.89 -43.58 -10.19
C ARG A 259 19.92 -44.71 -10.12
N GLN A 260 20.82 -44.69 -9.14
CA GLN A 260 21.81 -45.76 -8.96
C GLN A 260 21.17 -47.13 -8.71
N ARG A 261 20.10 -47.20 -7.91
CA ARG A 261 19.37 -48.46 -7.69
C ARG A 261 18.76 -48.97 -9.00
N SER A 262 18.15 -48.09 -9.79
CA SER A 262 17.58 -48.45 -11.10
C SER A 262 18.65 -48.95 -12.08
N GLU A 263 19.81 -48.29 -12.12
CA GLU A 263 20.94 -48.71 -12.96
C GLU A 263 21.47 -50.10 -12.55
N ARG A 264 21.71 -50.32 -11.25
CA ARG A 264 22.13 -51.64 -10.75
C ARG A 264 21.12 -52.73 -11.08
N GLN A 265 19.82 -52.44 -10.98
CA GLN A 265 18.78 -53.39 -11.31
C GLN A 265 18.75 -53.73 -12.81
N ARG A 266 18.94 -52.73 -13.68
CA ARG A 266 19.07 -52.93 -15.14
C ARG A 266 20.30 -53.75 -15.48
N GLU A 267 21.42 -53.49 -14.82
CA GLU A 267 22.67 -54.24 -15.02
C GLU A 267 22.52 -55.70 -14.59
N ALA A 268 21.95 -55.97 -13.42
CA ALA A 268 21.63 -57.31 -12.96
C ALA A 268 20.71 -58.06 -13.95
N GLN A 269 19.71 -57.37 -14.51
CA GLN A 269 18.82 -57.95 -15.52
C GLN A 269 19.56 -58.27 -16.83
N ARG A 270 20.49 -57.43 -17.26
CA ARG A 270 21.34 -57.71 -18.44
C ARG A 270 22.22 -58.94 -18.21
N GLN A 271 22.88 -59.03 -17.05
CA GLN A 271 23.71 -60.19 -16.72
C GLN A 271 22.89 -61.49 -16.66
N SER A 272 21.66 -61.43 -16.13
CA SER A 272 20.75 -62.58 -16.12
C SER A 272 20.41 -63.05 -17.54
N ARG A 273 20.01 -62.11 -18.42
CA ARG A 273 19.73 -62.42 -19.83
C ARG A 273 20.94 -63.00 -20.56
N GLU A 274 22.14 -62.51 -20.27
CA GLU A 274 23.37 -63.02 -20.87
C GLU A 274 23.68 -64.45 -20.40
N ARG A 275 23.49 -64.76 -19.11
CA ARG A 275 23.62 -66.14 -18.61
C ARG A 275 22.62 -67.08 -19.26
N ASP A 276 21.36 -66.68 -19.38
CA ASP A 276 20.33 -67.47 -20.05
C ASP A 276 20.67 -67.71 -21.52
N ALA A 277 21.17 -66.69 -22.23
CA ALA A 277 21.61 -66.82 -23.62
C ALA A 277 22.78 -67.81 -23.76
N ARG A 278 23.81 -67.70 -22.91
CA ARG A 278 24.95 -68.63 -22.87
C ARG A 278 24.49 -70.06 -22.56
N GLN A 279 23.54 -70.23 -21.64
CA GLN A 279 23.00 -71.55 -21.30
C GLN A 279 22.21 -72.17 -22.45
N ARG A 280 21.40 -71.38 -23.17
CA ARG A 280 20.69 -71.82 -24.38
C ARG A 280 21.65 -72.23 -25.48
N GLU A 281 22.70 -71.43 -25.73
CA GLU A 281 23.70 -71.74 -26.74
C GLU A 281 24.47 -73.03 -26.38
N ALA A 282 24.85 -73.19 -25.11
CA ALA A 282 25.47 -74.42 -24.62
C ALA A 282 24.57 -75.64 -24.86
N ARG A 283 23.28 -75.58 -24.49
CA ARG A 283 22.31 -76.66 -24.75
C ARG A 283 22.21 -77.01 -26.23
N GLN A 284 22.11 -76.00 -27.11
CA GLN A 284 22.06 -76.22 -28.56
C GLN A 284 23.34 -76.89 -29.09
N ARG A 285 24.52 -76.51 -28.59
CA ARG A 285 25.78 -77.17 -28.98
C ARG A 285 25.79 -78.64 -28.56
N THR A 286 25.35 -78.95 -27.34
CA THR A 286 25.26 -80.33 -26.85
C THR A 286 24.28 -81.17 -27.68
N GLU A 287 23.14 -80.59 -28.04
CA GLU A 287 22.13 -81.25 -28.87
C GLU A 287 22.65 -81.52 -30.29
N ARG A 288 23.27 -80.53 -30.94
CA ARG A 288 23.94 -80.74 -32.24
C ARG A 288 25.04 -81.81 -32.19
N GLN A 289 25.82 -81.85 -31.12
CA GLN A 289 26.82 -82.92 -30.93
C GLN A 289 26.17 -84.30 -30.79
N ARG A 290 25.05 -84.39 -30.06
CA ARG A 290 24.32 -85.64 -29.89
C ARG A 290 23.74 -86.12 -31.22
N GLU A 291 23.11 -85.24 -31.99
CA GLU A 291 22.60 -85.54 -33.33
C GLU A 291 23.73 -85.99 -34.28
N ALA A 292 24.89 -85.31 -34.25
CA ALA A 292 26.03 -85.69 -35.07
C ALA A 292 26.55 -87.09 -34.72
N ARG A 293 26.69 -87.41 -33.42
CA ARG A 293 27.08 -88.76 -32.96
C ARG A 293 26.06 -89.81 -33.36
N GLU A 294 24.77 -89.51 -33.27
CA GLU A 294 23.71 -90.44 -33.67
C GLU A 294 23.72 -90.71 -35.18
N ARG A 295 23.92 -89.67 -36.01
CA ARG A 295 24.10 -89.83 -37.46
C ARG A 295 25.33 -90.67 -37.80
N GLU A 296 26.45 -90.43 -37.12
CA GLU A 296 27.68 -91.22 -37.32
C GLU A 296 27.47 -92.69 -36.93
N ALA A 297 26.78 -92.95 -35.80
CA ALA A 297 26.43 -94.31 -35.37
C ALA A 297 25.52 -95.03 -36.37
N ARG A 298 24.50 -94.33 -36.90
CA ARG A 298 23.62 -94.88 -37.96
C ARG A 298 24.41 -95.23 -39.22
N GLN A 299 25.27 -94.33 -39.71
CA GLN A 299 26.13 -94.60 -40.86
C GLN A 299 27.08 -95.78 -40.63
N ARG A 300 27.68 -95.90 -39.43
CA ARG A 300 28.55 -97.05 -39.10
C ARG A 300 27.76 -98.36 -39.11
N SER A 301 26.54 -98.35 -38.58
CA SER A 301 25.64 -99.52 -38.59
C SER A 301 25.26 -99.92 -40.02
N GLU A 302 24.91 -98.96 -40.88
CA GLU A 302 24.61 -99.19 -42.29
C GLU A 302 25.81 -99.78 -43.04
N ARG A 303 27.01 -99.19 -42.88
CA ARG A 303 28.24 -99.73 -43.48
C ARG A 303 28.55 -101.16 -43.00
N GLN A 304 28.32 -101.45 -41.72
CA GLN A 304 28.48 -102.82 -41.20
C GLN A 304 27.48 -103.79 -41.82
N ARG A 305 26.22 -103.37 -42.01
CA ARG A 305 25.20 -104.18 -42.65
C ARG A 305 25.54 -104.44 -44.12
N GLU A 306 25.92 -103.42 -44.87
CA GLU A 306 26.38 -103.56 -46.25
C GLU A 306 27.60 -104.49 -46.36
N ALA A 307 28.58 -104.36 -45.46
CA ALA A 307 29.74 -105.26 -45.43
C ALA A 307 29.36 -106.71 -45.16
N ARG A 308 28.42 -106.97 -44.22
CA ARG A 308 27.88 -108.31 -43.96
C ARG A 308 27.12 -108.86 -45.16
N GLU A 309 26.29 -108.05 -45.81
CA GLU A 309 25.55 -108.43 -47.02
C GLU A 309 26.48 -108.73 -48.21
N LYS A 310 27.56 -107.95 -48.37
CA LYS A 310 28.59 -108.23 -49.37
C LYS A 310 29.30 -109.55 -49.08
N GLN A 311 29.65 -109.80 -47.81
CA GLN A 311 30.29 -111.06 -47.39
C GLN A 311 29.37 -112.27 -47.62
N THR A 312 28.07 -112.17 -47.34
CA THR A 312 27.12 -113.26 -47.64
C THR A 312 26.96 -113.48 -49.13
N ARG A 313 26.82 -112.42 -49.94
CA ARG A 313 26.77 -112.54 -51.41
C ARG A 313 28.04 -113.19 -51.97
N GLU A 314 29.22 -112.83 -51.48
CA GLU A 314 30.49 -113.46 -51.87
C GLU A 314 30.55 -114.94 -51.48
N ARG A 315 30.08 -115.31 -50.27
CA ARG A 315 29.98 -116.72 -49.84
C ARG A 315 29.01 -117.50 -50.73
N GLU A 316 27.84 -116.95 -51.02
CA GLU A 316 26.87 -117.56 -51.93
C GLU A 316 27.43 -117.74 -53.34
N ALA A 317 28.14 -116.74 -53.87
CA ALA A 317 28.79 -116.82 -55.18
C ALA A 317 29.88 -117.91 -55.21
N ARG A 318 30.70 -118.01 -54.15
CA ARG A 318 31.69 -119.09 -54.00
C ARG A 318 31.00 -120.46 -53.96
N GLN A 319 29.95 -120.63 -53.16
CA GLN A 319 29.20 -121.88 -53.09
C GLN A 319 28.55 -122.25 -54.43
N ARG A 320 27.97 -121.28 -55.16
CA ARG A 320 27.43 -121.52 -56.51
C ARG A 320 28.53 -121.97 -57.46
N SER A 321 29.70 -121.32 -57.42
CA SER A 321 30.86 -121.71 -58.24
C SER A 321 31.36 -123.12 -57.90
N GLU A 322 31.41 -123.48 -56.62
CA GLU A 322 31.78 -124.83 -56.16
C GLU A 322 30.76 -125.88 -56.63
N ARG A 323 29.46 -125.64 -56.43
CA ARG A 323 28.39 -126.52 -56.93
C ARG A 323 28.47 -126.70 -58.45
N GLN A 324 28.80 -125.64 -59.19
CA GLN A 324 28.95 -125.70 -60.65
C GLN A 324 30.20 -126.50 -61.05
N ARG A 325 31.32 -126.34 -60.32
CA ARG A 325 32.53 -127.18 -60.51
C ARG A 325 32.24 -128.65 -60.21
N GLU A 326 31.49 -128.93 -59.15
CA GLU A 326 31.08 -130.28 -58.77
C GLU A 326 30.14 -130.92 -59.81
N ALA A 327 29.14 -130.17 -60.28
CA ALA A 327 28.27 -130.60 -61.38
C ALA A 327 29.07 -130.90 -62.66
N ASN A 328 30.06 -130.06 -63.00
CA ASN A 328 30.94 -130.30 -64.13
C ASN A 328 31.81 -131.55 -63.94
N ARG A 329 32.36 -131.79 -62.75
CA ARG A 329 33.09 -133.03 -62.43
C ARG A 329 32.20 -134.27 -62.51
N SER A 330 30.97 -134.18 -62.01
CA SER A 330 29.98 -135.25 -62.10
C SER A 330 29.63 -135.56 -63.57
N ASN A 331 29.40 -134.53 -64.39
CA ASN A 331 29.19 -134.68 -65.83
C ASN A 331 30.40 -135.29 -66.54
N GLN A 332 31.63 -134.92 -66.17
CA GLN A 332 32.85 -135.56 -66.70
C GLN A 332 32.91 -137.04 -66.33
N ARG A 333 32.67 -137.38 -65.06
CA ARG A 333 32.62 -138.79 -64.59
C ARG A 333 31.54 -139.60 -65.31
N SER A 334 30.36 -139.02 -65.54
CA SER A 334 29.27 -139.66 -66.29
C SER A 334 29.67 -139.94 -67.74
N ARG A 335 30.31 -138.96 -68.41
CA ARG A 335 30.85 -139.14 -69.77
C ARG A 335 31.94 -140.21 -69.83
N GLU A 336 32.80 -140.26 -68.81
CA GLU A 336 33.86 -141.26 -68.70
C GLU A 336 33.29 -142.67 -68.48
N ASN A 337 32.32 -142.83 -67.59
CA ASN A 337 31.59 -144.09 -67.40
C ASN A 337 30.87 -144.53 -68.69
N THR A 338 30.30 -143.60 -69.45
CA THR A 338 29.65 -143.90 -70.74
C THR A 338 30.67 -144.35 -71.79
N ARG A 339 31.87 -143.74 -71.81
CA ARG A 339 32.99 -144.19 -72.65
C ARG A 339 33.46 -145.59 -72.27
N GLN A 340 33.61 -145.88 -70.98
CA GLN A 340 34.00 -147.21 -70.49
C GLN A 340 32.92 -148.26 -70.79
N GLY A 341 31.63 -147.92 -70.66
CA GLY A 341 30.53 -148.79 -71.06
C GLY A 341 30.53 -149.11 -72.56
N ARG A 342 30.80 -148.11 -73.42
CA ARG A 342 31.00 -148.35 -74.87
C ARG A 342 32.21 -149.24 -75.16
N GLN A 343 33.31 -149.08 -74.43
CA GLN A 343 34.50 -149.92 -74.60
C GLN A 343 34.27 -151.36 -74.16
N ARG A 344 33.50 -151.60 -73.09
CA ARG A 344 33.06 -152.95 -72.68
C ARG A 344 32.19 -153.60 -73.75
N ASN A 345 31.16 -152.89 -74.25
CA ASN A 345 30.29 -153.42 -75.29
C ASN A 345 31.04 -153.74 -76.59
N ASN A 346 32.07 -152.96 -76.95
CA ASN A 346 32.91 -153.27 -78.11
C ASN A 346 33.82 -154.49 -77.89
N ARG A 347 34.26 -154.77 -76.66
CA ARG A 347 35.03 -155.99 -76.32
C ARG A 347 34.14 -157.24 -76.28
N GLU A 348 32.89 -157.11 -75.87
CA GLU A 348 31.93 -158.21 -75.84
C GLU A 348 31.38 -158.56 -77.24
N ALA A 349 31.50 -157.66 -78.22
CA ALA A 349 31.09 -157.89 -79.61
C ALA A 349 32.20 -158.49 -80.52
N GLU A 350 33.41 -158.71 -80.02
CA GLU A 350 34.51 -159.35 -80.76
C GLU A 350 34.40 -160.90 -80.91
N PRO A 351 33.96 -161.69 -79.91
CA PRO A 351 33.86 -163.14 -80.09
C PRO A 351 32.76 -163.57 -81.08
N GLU A 352 31.69 -162.76 -81.27
CA GLU A 352 30.62 -163.09 -82.23
C GLU A 352 31.01 -162.92 -83.70
N LYS A 353 32.05 -162.12 -84.00
CA LYS A 353 32.53 -161.93 -85.38
C LYS A 353 33.52 -163.01 -85.82
N GLU A 354 34.21 -163.63 -84.87
CA GLU A 354 35.15 -164.73 -85.14
C GLU A 354 34.41 -166.04 -85.44
N GLU A 355 33.35 -166.34 -84.69
CA GLU A 355 32.55 -167.57 -84.88
C GLU A 355 31.78 -167.58 -86.22
N ARG A 356 31.35 -166.41 -86.69
CA ARG A 356 30.71 -166.25 -88.03
C ARG A 356 31.70 -166.48 -89.18
N ASN A 357 32.99 -166.22 -88.97
CA ASN A 357 34.02 -166.34 -90.00
C ASN A 357 34.54 -167.79 -90.11
N GLU A 358 34.57 -168.54 -89.01
CA GLU A 358 34.88 -169.99 -89.03
C GLU A 358 33.77 -170.82 -89.70
N ARG A 359 32.50 -170.45 -89.51
CA ARG A 359 31.37 -171.11 -90.19
C ARG A 359 31.41 -170.96 -91.71
N SER A 360 32.02 -169.88 -92.22
CA SER A 360 32.22 -169.64 -93.66
C SER A 360 33.39 -170.44 -94.24
N ARG A 361 34.40 -170.79 -93.44
CA ARG A 361 35.57 -171.58 -93.92
C ARG A 361 35.27 -173.07 -94.07
N ARG A 362 34.36 -173.64 -93.27
CA ARG A 362 33.97 -175.05 -93.38
C ARG A 362 33.14 -175.40 -94.62
N SER A 363 32.53 -174.43 -95.30
CA SER A 363 31.73 -174.71 -96.52
C SER A 363 32.54 -174.80 -97.82
N ARG A 364 33.86 -174.62 -97.79
CA ARG A 364 34.70 -174.47 -99.00
C ARG A 364 35.74 -175.58 -99.26
N ARG A 365 35.76 -176.66 -98.48
CA ARG A 365 36.67 -177.80 -98.73
C ARG A 365 35.99 -179.13 -98.41
N GLY A 366 35.67 -179.91 -99.45
CA GLY A 366 35.37 -181.33 -99.30
C GLY A 366 34.32 -181.88 -100.26
N GLY A 367 34.62 -181.87 -101.56
CA GLY A 367 34.04 -182.76 -102.57
C GLY A 367 35.18 -183.44 -103.34
N ASN A 368 35.05 -184.77 -103.51
CA ASN A 368 35.80 -185.75 -104.32
C ASN A 368 37.31 -185.99 -104.07
N ASP A 369 37.61 -187.11 -103.40
CA ASP A 369 38.26 -188.36 -103.89
C ASP A 369 39.01 -189.09 -102.78
#